data_AF-A0A5C6C4V1-F1
#
_entry.id   AF-A0A5C6C4V1-F1
#
_cell.length_a   1.000
_cell.length_b   1.000
_cell.length_c   1.000
_cell.angle_alpha   90.00
_cell.angle_beta   90.00
_cell.angle_gamma   90.00
#
_symmetry.space_group_name_H-M   'P 1'
#
loop_
_entity.id
_entity.type
_entity.pdbx_description
1 polymer ?
#
loop_
_entity_poly.entity_id
_entity_poly.type
_entity_poly.pdbx_seq_one_letter_code
_entity_poly.pdbx_strand_id
1 'polypeptide(L)' 'MSRQPTKREMTRLNLAVTKDIRDRIEAIRDDTHAESVTEVIRRALAVYDLLLIKSKDGGQVLIRNGDEEREVLLIP' A
#
# COMPACT_ATOMS: atom_id res chain seq x y z
N MET A 1 -1.22 26.84 25.63
CA MET A 1 -1.86 26.94 24.30
C MET A 1 -2.20 25.53 23.84
N SER A 2 -3.50 25.18 23.75
CA SER A 2 -3.92 23.84 23.34
C SER A 2 -3.93 23.72 21.83
N ARG A 3 -3.10 22.83 21.29
CA ARG A 3 -3.05 22.47 19.86
C ARG A 3 -4.30 21.63 19.54
N GLN A 4 -5.32 22.23 18.96
CA GLN A 4 -6.48 21.47 18.46
C GLN A 4 -6.02 20.56 17.32
N PRO A 5 -6.32 19.25 17.35
CA PRO A 5 -6.02 18.37 16.24
C PRO A 5 -6.90 18.79 15.05
N THR A 6 -6.28 19.13 13.92
CA THR A 6 -6.97 19.33 12.65
C THR A 6 -7.76 18.07 12.31
N LYS A 7 -9.09 18.17 12.39
CA LYS A 7 -10.02 17.07 12.11
C LYS A 7 -9.80 16.63 10.66
N ARG A 8 -9.23 15.44 10.47
CA ARG A 8 -9.06 14.86 9.12
C ARG A 8 -10.44 14.61 8.54
N GLU A 9 -10.69 15.14 7.34
CA GLU A 9 -11.92 14.85 6.59
C GLU A 9 -11.91 13.37 6.19
N MET A 10 -12.96 12.64 6.56
CA MET A 10 -13.08 11.21 6.29
C MET A 10 -14.21 10.97 5.30
N THR A 11 -13.88 10.36 4.17
CA THR A 11 -14.85 9.95 3.16
C THR A 11 -14.99 8.43 3.16
N ARG A 12 -16.22 7.93 3.01
CA ARG A 12 -16.48 6.50 2.86
C ARG A 12 -16.23 6.08 1.42
N LEU A 13 -15.39 5.07 1.25
CA LEU A 13 -15.11 4.46 -0.05
C LEU A 13 -15.86 3.13 -0.14
N ASN A 14 -16.84 3.05 -1.04
CA ASN A 14 -17.55 1.81 -1.33
C ASN A 14 -16.92 1.16 -2.57
N LEU A 15 -16.34 -0.02 -2.42
CA LEU A 15 -15.65 -0.73 -3.49
C LEU A 15 -16.41 -2.01 -3.84
N ALA A 16 -16.66 -2.22 -5.12
CA ALA A 16 -17.03 -3.53 -5.64
C ALA A 16 -15.75 -4.26 -6.05
N VAL A 17 -15.42 -5.34 -5.33
CA VAL A 17 -14.25 -6.18 -5.60
C VAL A 17 -14.65 -7.64 -5.67
N THR A 18 -13.87 -8.45 -6.38
CA THR A 18 -14.06 -9.90 -6.37
C THR A 18 -13.75 -10.48 -5.00
N LYS A 19 -14.29 -11.67 -4.71
CA LYS A 19 -14.02 -12.39 -3.46
C LYS A 19 -12.52 -12.61 -3.26
N ASP A 20 -11.82 -13.03 -4.30
CA ASP A 20 -10.38 -13.31 -4.23
C ASP A 20 -9.56 -12.08 -3.81
N ILE A 21 -9.93 -10.89 -4.29
CA ILE A 21 -9.27 -9.64 -3.88
C ILE A 21 -9.59 -9.32 -2.42
N ARG A 22 -10.84 -9.47 -2.00
CA ARG A 22 -11.24 -9.26 -0.60
C ARG A 22 -10.45 -10.20 0.32
N ASP A 23 -10.42 -11.49 0.00
CA ASP A 23 -9.75 -12.51 0.81
C ASP A 23 -8.23 -12.24 0.87
N ARG A 24 -7.62 -11.78 -0.22
CA ARG A 24 -6.22 -11.35 -0.24
C ARG A 24 -5.94 -10.14 0.66
N ILE A 25 -6.84 -9.16 0.68
CA ILE A 25 -6.72 -8.00 1.58
C ILE A 25 -6.81 -8.44 3.05
N GLU A 26 -7.70 -9.38 3.36
CA GLU A 26 -7.83 -9.94 4.71
C GLU A 26 -6.59 -10.74 5.12
N ALA A 27 -6.02 -11.56 4.23
CA ALA A 27 -4.77 -12.26 4.49
C ALA A 27 -3.61 -11.29 4.79
N ILE A 28 -3.44 -10.23 3.99
CA ILE A 28 -2.42 -9.21 4.22
C ILE A 28 -2.65 -8.49 5.57
N ARG A 29 -3.91 -8.21 5.91
CA ARG A 29 -4.24 -7.61 7.21
C ARG A 29 -3.73 -8.49 8.35
N ASP A 30 -4.03 -9.78 8.28
CA ASP A 30 -3.70 -10.73 9.34
C ASP A 30 -2.17 -10.94 9.42
N ASP A 31 -1.50 -11.14 8.29
CA ASP A 31 -0.03 -11.28 8.21
C ASP A 31 0.71 -10.06 8.78
N THR A 32 0.22 -8.85 8.46
CA THR A 32 0.83 -7.58 8.87
C THR A 32 0.30 -7.06 10.20
N HIS A 33 -0.60 -7.80 10.86
CA HIS A 33 -1.28 -7.41 12.09
C HIS A 33 -1.89 -6.01 12.02
N ALA A 34 -2.43 -5.65 10.85
CA ALA A 34 -3.04 -4.34 10.64
C ALA A 34 -4.40 -4.26 11.36
N GLU A 35 -4.66 -3.11 11.99
CA GLU A 35 -5.88 -2.89 12.77
C GLU A 35 -7.17 -2.93 11.94
N SER A 36 -7.09 -2.68 10.62
CA SER A 36 -8.24 -2.69 9.74
C SER A 36 -7.86 -2.82 8.26
N VAL A 37 -8.84 -3.15 7.43
CA VAL A 37 -8.72 -3.11 5.96
C VAL A 37 -8.34 -1.73 5.45
N THR A 38 -8.87 -0.66 6.07
CA THR A 38 -8.50 0.73 5.73
C THR A 38 -7.01 0.99 5.94
N GLU A 39 -6.42 0.43 7.00
CA GLU A 39 -5.00 0.56 7.28
C GLU A 39 -4.15 -0.21 6.27
N VAL A 40 -4.59 -1.42 5.87
CA VAL A 40 -3.95 -2.17 4.76
C VAL A 40 -3.94 -1.35 3.47
N ILE A 41 -5.09 -0.79 3.09
CA ILE A 41 -5.22 0.04 1.89
C ILE A 41 -4.32 1.27 1.99
N ARG A 42 -4.27 1.95 3.14
CA ARG A 42 -3.38 3.10 3.37
C ARG A 42 -1.91 2.73 3.15
N ARG A 43 -1.46 1.62 3.74
CA ARG A 43 -0.06 1.15 3.61
C ARG A 43 0.26 0.75 2.18
N ALA A 44 -0.66 0.05 1.51
CA ALA A 44 -0.51 -0.35 0.11
C ALA A 44 -0.38 0.88 -0.81
N LEU A 45 -1.20 1.92 -0.60
CA LEU A 45 -1.11 3.16 -1.36
C LEU A 45 0.23 3.87 -1.14
N ALA A 46 0.73 3.94 0.10
CA ALA A 46 2.03 4.56 0.38
C ALA A 46 3.19 3.85 -0.33
N VAL A 47 3.16 2.51 -0.39
CA VAL A 47 4.13 1.72 -1.15
C VAL A 47 4.01 1.99 -2.65
N TYR A 48 2.79 1.99 -3.18
CA TYR A 48 2.54 2.29 -4.59
C TYR A 48 3.00 3.70 -4.98
N ASP A 49 2.73 4.70 -4.15
CA ASP A 49 3.17 6.09 -4.35
C ASP A 49 4.71 6.19 -4.40
N LEU A 50 5.40 5.54 -3.45
CA LEU A 50 6.87 5.49 -3.43
C LEU A 50 7.42 4.88 -4.73
N LEU A 51 6.87 3.73 -5.13
CA LEU A 51 7.27 3.01 -6.34
C LEU A 51 7.03 3.85 -7.60
N LEU A 52 5.89 4.54 -7.66
CA LEU A 52 5.54 5.43 -8.78
C LEU A 52 6.49 6.64 -8.85
N ILE A 53 6.81 7.27 -7.72
CA ILE A 53 7.77 8.38 -7.66
C ILE A 53 9.13 7.91 -8.17
N LYS A 54 9.64 6.78 -7.69
CA LYS A 54 10.94 6.25 -8.11
C LYS A 54 10.97 5.87 -9.58
N SER A 55 9.90 5.29 -10.11
CA SER A 55 9.79 4.99 -11.54
C SER A 55 9.84 6.26 -12.40
N LYS A 56 9.11 7.32 -12.02
CA LYS A 56 9.12 8.61 -12.74
C LYS A 56 10.48 9.29 -12.75
N ASP A 57 11.28 9.10 -11.71
CA ASP A 57 12.65 9.61 -11.61
C ASP A 57 13.67 8.76 -12.40
N GLY A 58 13.22 7.75 -13.16
CA GLY A 58 14.08 6.81 -13.89
C GLY A 58 14.72 5.74 -13.02
N GLY A 59 14.26 5.57 -11.78
CA GLY A 59 14.73 4.55 -10.85
C GLY A 59 14.20 3.16 -11.18
N GLN A 60 15.04 2.15 -10.93
CA GLN A 60 14.68 0.74 -11.07
C GLN A 60 14.22 0.17 -9.72
N VAL A 61 13.30 -0.80 -9.77
CA VAL A 61 12.88 -1.57 -8.60
C VAL A 61 13.62 -2.90 -8.61
N LEU A 62 14.36 -3.16 -7.55
CA LEU A 62 15.07 -4.43 -7.34
C LEU A 62 14.42 -5.16 -6.16
N ILE A 63 14.06 -6.42 -6.36
CA ILE A 63 13.72 -7.33 -5.28
C ILE A 63 14.94 -8.18 -4.99
N ARG A 64 15.46 -8.09 -3.76
CA ARG A 64 16.58 -8.90 -3.29
C ARG A 64 16.08 -10.01 -2.37
N ASN A 65 16.48 -11.25 -2.65
CA ASN A 65 16.24 -12.41 -1.81
C ASN A 65 17.56 -13.12 -1.50
N GLY A 66 18.13 -12.87 -0.32
CA GLY A 66 19.51 -13.26 -0.03
C GLY A 66 20.49 -12.50 -0.93
N ASP A 67 21.33 -13.24 -1.64
CA ASP A 67 22.30 -12.68 -2.61
C ASP A 67 21.73 -12.59 -4.04
N GLU A 68 20.51 -13.09 -4.29
CA GLU A 68 19.85 -12.94 -5.59
C GLU A 68 19.15 -11.59 -5.69
N GLU A 69 19.48 -10.81 -6.72
CA GLU A 69 18.75 -9.61 -7.11
C GLU A 69 17.97 -9.84 -8.40
N ARG A 70 16.71 -9.41 -8.42
CA ARG A 70 15.88 -9.41 -9.62
C ARG A 70 15.30 -8.02 -9.86
N GLU A 71 15.53 -7.50 -11.05
CA GLU A 71 14.85 -6.31 -11.53
C GLU A 71 13.39 -6.65 -11.84
N VAL A 72 12.49 -5.81 -11.33
CA VAL A 72 11.05 -5.92 -11.60
C VAL A 72 10.56 -4.62 -12.23
N LEU A 73 9.85 -4.79 -13.33
CA LEU A 73 9.14 -3.70 -13.99
C LEU A 73 7.80 -3.48 -13.29
N LEU A 74 7.57 -2.26 -12.81
CA LEU A 74 6.25 -1.82 -12.41
C LEU A 74 5.41 -1.65 -13.68
N ILE A 75 4.48 -2.58 -13.93
CA ILE A 75 3.49 -2.40 -14.99
C ILE A 75 2.41 -1.46 -14.42
N PRO A 76 2.20 -0.28 -15.02
CA PRO A 76 1.15 0.65 -14.61
C PRO A 76 -0.26 0.07 -14.82
#